data_AF-A0A098T452-F1
#
_entry.id   AF-A0A098T452-F1
#
_cell.length_a   1.000
_cell.length_b   1.000
_cell.length_c   1.000
_cell.angle_alpha   90.00
_cell.angle_beta   90.00
_cell.angle_gamma   90.00
#
_symmetry.space_group_name_H-M   'P 1'
#
loop_
_entity.id
_entity.type
_entity.pdbx_description
1 polymer ?
#
loop_
_entity_poly.entity_id
_entity_poly.type
_entity_poly.pdbx_seq_one_letter_code
_entity_poly.pdbx_strand_id
1 'polypeptide(L)'
;MSQQLVQQFLNDLDRLRKLSGSLNEQTVREAFKDLLKAWARQNNLLFVAELEYSTGQKTKVYPDGTILHDLRVPLGFWEAKDTKDDLDDEIAKKLSRGYPQDNIIFENSHEAVLIQHRQEAFRCKMADTENLLKLLNLFFGYERQEIAEFRKAVELFKADLPHVLDALRDKINDAYQANAEFQTEATRFLEHVKETVNPTLAEADVREMLIQHILTEEIFAHVFNESDFHRENNIAKELYKLEGAFFTGAVKKETLKTLEPYYAAIRANAAQISNHPDKQLNFCK
;
A
#
# COMPACT_ATOMS: atom_id res chain seq x y z
N MET A 1 12.81 -18.07 -12.10
CA MET A 1 13.52 -17.77 -10.83
C MET A 1 12.74 -18.30 -9.63
N SER A 2 11.45 -18.00 -9.47
CA SER A 2 10.60 -18.53 -8.37
C SER A 2 10.49 -20.07 -8.34
N GLN A 3 10.39 -20.72 -9.52
CA GLN A 3 10.47 -22.17 -9.67
C GLN A 3 11.79 -22.79 -9.18
N GLN A 4 12.91 -22.08 -9.35
CA GLN A 4 14.22 -22.59 -8.93
C GLN A 4 14.35 -22.63 -7.41
N LEU A 5 13.71 -21.70 -6.69
CA LEU A 5 13.70 -21.68 -5.22
C LEU A 5 12.88 -22.84 -4.65
N VAL A 6 11.72 -23.14 -5.25
CA VAL A 6 10.92 -24.31 -4.84
C VAL A 6 11.65 -25.62 -5.18
N GLN A 7 12.33 -25.69 -6.33
CA GLN A 7 13.14 -26.84 -6.68
C GLN A 7 14.35 -27.01 -5.74
N GLN A 8 14.99 -25.92 -5.34
CA GLN A 8 16.07 -25.95 -4.33
C GLN A 8 15.56 -26.45 -2.98
N PHE A 9 14.42 -25.95 -2.53
CA PHE A 9 13.77 -26.44 -1.31
C PHE A 9 13.53 -27.95 -1.34
N LEU A 10 12.97 -28.48 -2.43
CA LEU A 10 12.74 -29.92 -2.55
C LEU A 10 14.04 -30.72 -2.65
N ASN A 11 15.05 -30.20 -3.36
CA ASN A 11 16.36 -30.83 -3.41
C ASN A 11 17.04 -30.86 -2.02
N ASP A 12 16.85 -29.81 -1.22
CA ASP A 12 17.36 -29.73 0.15
C ASP A 12 16.59 -30.69 1.06
N LEU A 13 15.25 -30.78 0.93
CA LEU A 13 14.46 -31.81 1.62
C LEU A 13 14.90 -33.22 1.25
N ASP A 14 15.13 -33.52 -0.04
CA ASP A 14 15.59 -34.83 -0.49
C ASP A 14 17.01 -35.15 0.01
N ARG A 15 17.91 -34.16 0.07
CA ARG A 15 19.24 -34.32 0.68
C ARG A 15 19.14 -34.59 2.17
N LEU A 16 18.33 -33.82 2.89
CA LEU A 16 18.11 -33.98 4.32
C LEU A 16 17.50 -35.34 4.64
N ARG A 17 16.53 -35.80 3.83
CA ARG A 17 15.95 -37.14 3.93
C ARG A 17 16.99 -38.25 3.72
N LYS A 18 17.88 -38.09 2.75
CA LYS A 18 18.95 -39.06 2.45
C LYS A 18 20.01 -39.13 3.56
N LEU A 19 20.28 -38.02 4.24
CA LEU A 19 21.29 -37.93 5.31
C LEU A 19 20.76 -38.40 6.68
N SER A 20 19.50 -38.12 7.00
CA SER A 20 18.91 -38.40 8.31
C SER A 20 18.10 -39.69 8.37
N GLY A 21 17.78 -40.30 7.23
CA GLY A 21 16.95 -41.52 7.13
C GLY A 21 15.44 -41.26 7.28
N SER A 22 15.05 -40.20 8.00
CA SER A 22 13.67 -39.71 8.13
C SER A 22 13.62 -38.19 8.12
N LEU A 23 12.64 -37.60 7.43
CA LEU A 23 12.34 -36.18 7.57
C LEU A 23 11.61 -35.97 8.88
N ASN A 24 12.32 -35.47 9.89
CA ASN A 24 11.69 -35.03 11.13
C ASN A 24 11.07 -33.65 10.90
N GLU A 25 9.92 -33.40 11.52
CA GLU A 25 9.14 -32.16 11.40
C GLU A 25 10.00 -30.89 11.54
N GLN A 26 10.87 -30.85 12.54
CA GLN A 26 11.75 -29.71 12.80
C GLN A 26 12.65 -29.38 11.59
N THR A 27 13.05 -30.39 10.82
CA THR A 27 13.86 -30.22 9.61
C THR A 27 13.06 -29.64 8.46
N VAL A 28 11.81 -30.08 8.28
CA VAL A 28 10.92 -29.57 7.23
C VAL A 28 10.51 -28.13 7.53
N ARG A 29 10.18 -27.83 8.79
CA ARG A 29 9.86 -26.48 9.27
C ARG A 29 10.99 -25.49 8.99
N GLU A 30 12.23 -25.83 9.37
CA GLU A 30 13.37 -24.92 9.13
C GLU A 30 13.68 -24.75 7.63
N ALA A 31 13.58 -25.83 6.83
CA ALA A 31 13.73 -25.73 5.39
C ALA A 31 12.65 -24.83 4.76
N PHE A 32 11.40 -24.94 5.22
CA PHE A 32 10.29 -24.13 4.70
C PHE A 32 10.43 -22.66 5.11
N LYS A 33 10.86 -22.40 6.34
CA LYS A 33 11.25 -21.07 6.81
C LYS A 33 12.32 -20.43 5.92
N ASP A 34 13.34 -21.19 5.54
CA ASP A 34 14.41 -20.69 4.67
C ASP A 34 13.92 -20.44 3.23
N LEU A 35 12.97 -21.24 2.73
CA LEU A 35 12.28 -20.95 1.47
C LEU A 35 11.52 -19.62 1.55
N LEU A 36 10.77 -19.37 2.63
CA LEU A 36 10.05 -18.11 2.84
C LEU A 36 11.02 -16.92 2.91
N LYS A 37 12.15 -17.05 3.63
CA LYS A 37 13.19 -16.01 3.68
C LYS A 37 13.77 -15.73 2.29
N ALA A 38 14.04 -16.76 1.49
CA ALA A 38 14.60 -16.61 0.16
C ALA A 38 13.62 -15.88 -0.79
N TRP A 39 12.34 -16.25 -0.76
CA TRP A 39 11.30 -15.55 -1.50
C TRP A 39 11.10 -14.11 -1.04
N ALA A 40 11.13 -13.86 0.27
CA ALA A 40 11.04 -12.51 0.82
C ALA A 40 12.17 -11.63 0.26
N ARG A 41 13.42 -12.09 0.34
CA ARG A 41 14.59 -11.37 -0.18
C ARG A 41 14.48 -11.08 -1.68
N GLN A 42 13.97 -12.03 -2.46
CA GLN A 42 13.81 -11.84 -3.91
C GLN A 42 12.80 -10.71 -4.23
N ASN A 43 11.79 -10.52 -3.38
CA ASN A 43 10.76 -9.50 -3.56
C ASN A 43 11.04 -8.22 -2.76
N ASN A 44 12.27 -8.02 -2.27
CA ASN A 44 12.64 -6.90 -1.39
C ASN A 44 11.78 -6.80 -0.13
N LEU A 45 11.46 -7.95 0.47
CA LEU A 45 10.69 -8.08 1.71
C LEU A 45 11.58 -8.58 2.84
N LEU A 46 11.16 -8.32 4.07
CA LEU A 46 11.84 -8.77 5.28
C LEU A 46 11.07 -9.91 5.94
N PHE A 47 11.78 -10.96 6.35
CA PHE A 47 11.23 -12.01 7.21
C PHE A 47 11.66 -11.75 8.66
N VAL A 48 10.72 -11.71 9.59
CA VAL A 48 10.96 -11.60 11.03
C VAL A 48 10.28 -12.76 11.75
N ALA A 49 11.03 -13.51 12.54
CA ALA A 49 10.48 -14.59 13.37
C ALA A 49 9.83 -14.03 14.63
N GLU A 50 8.71 -14.61 15.05
CA GLU A 50 8.04 -14.32 16.34
C GLU A 50 7.78 -12.82 16.58
N LEU A 51 7.41 -12.10 15.53
CA LEU A 51 7.06 -10.68 15.65
C LEU A 51 5.73 -10.53 16.40
N GLU A 52 5.69 -9.61 17.36
CA GLU A 52 4.45 -9.31 18.09
C GLU A 52 3.34 -8.80 17.15
N TYR A 53 2.17 -9.42 17.22
CA TYR A 53 0.95 -8.99 16.57
C TYR A 53 -0.13 -8.67 17.62
N SER A 54 -0.66 -7.45 17.54
CA SER A 54 -1.78 -7.01 18.39
C SER A 54 -3.10 -7.38 17.72
N THR A 55 -3.91 -8.19 18.39
CA THR A 55 -5.20 -8.65 17.88
C THR A 55 -6.28 -7.58 18.06
N GLY A 56 -7.40 -7.71 17.33
CA GLY A 56 -8.60 -6.88 17.54
C GLY A 56 -9.22 -6.99 18.94
N GLN A 57 -8.84 -8.01 19.72
CA GLN A 57 -9.27 -8.21 21.11
C GLN A 57 -8.32 -7.57 22.13
N LYS A 58 -7.36 -6.74 21.68
CA LYS A 58 -6.29 -6.13 22.51
C LYS A 58 -5.39 -7.17 23.22
N THR A 59 -5.33 -8.38 22.69
CA THR A 59 -4.38 -9.42 23.12
C THR A 59 -3.17 -9.43 22.18
N LYS A 60 -2.08 -10.04 22.64
CA LYS A 60 -0.85 -10.20 21.85
C LYS A 60 -0.69 -11.65 21.44
N VAL A 61 -0.34 -11.86 20.17
CA VAL A 61 0.04 -13.16 19.63
C VAL A 61 1.35 -13.02 18.86
N TYR A 62 2.02 -14.14 18.64
CA TYR A 62 3.34 -14.18 18.03
C TYR A 62 3.29 -15.22 16.91
N PRO A 63 3.10 -14.79 15.65
CA PRO A 63 3.24 -15.66 14.50
C PRO A 63 4.67 -16.20 14.38
N ASP A 64 4.84 -17.47 14.03
CA ASP A 64 6.17 -18.10 13.86
C ASP A 64 7.03 -17.34 12.84
N GLY A 65 6.42 -16.79 11.79
CA GLY A 65 7.05 -15.87 10.85
C GLY A 65 6.12 -14.76 10.39
N THR A 66 6.69 -13.58 10.21
CA THR A 66 6.02 -12.43 9.58
C THR A 66 6.84 -11.93 8.40
N ILE A 67 6.19 -11.79 7.25
CA ILE A 67 6.74 -11.15 6.06
C ILE A 67 6.32 -9.69 6.06
N LEU A 68 7.28 -8.79 5.99
CA LEU A 68 7.09 -7.35 6.02
C LEU A 68 7.54 -6.72 4.70
N HIS A 69 6.80 -5.71 4.26
CA HIS A 69 7.35 -4.70 3.35
C HIS A 69 8.29 -3.73 4.09
N ASP A 70 8.91 -2.84 3.33
CA ASP A 70 9.57 -1.64 3.88
C ASP A 70 8.61 -0.89 4.82
N LEU A 71 9.14 -0.33 5.92
CA LEU A 71 8.38 0.38 6.97
C LEU A 71 7.55 -0.50 7.94
N ARG A 72 7.84 -1.81 8.04
CA ARG A 72 7.22 -2.75 9.01
C ARG A 72 5.73 -3.03 8.77
N VAL A 73 5.27 -2.90 7.53
CA VAL A 73 3.91 -3.26 7.11
C VAL A 73 3.84 -4.77 6.83
N PRO A 74 2.98 -5.55 7.48
CA PRO A 74 2.89 -6.99 7.24
C PRO A 74 2.20 -7.32 5.92
N LEU A 75 2.92 -8.03 5.04
CA LEU A 75 2.38 -8.67 3.84
C LEU A 75 1.61 -9.93 4.20
N GLY A 76 2.17 -10.75 5.10
CA GLY A 76 1.59 -12.03 5.45
C GLY A 76 2.33 -12.73 6.58
N PHE A 77 1.74 -13.81 7.06
CA PHE A 77 2.19 -14.53 8.26
C PHE A 77 2.39 -16.01 7.96
N TRP A 78 3.17 -16.68 8.79
CA TRP A 78 3.40 -18.11 8.72
C TRP A 78 3.34 -18.72 10.12
N GLU A 79 2.68 -19.87 10.22
CA GLU A 79 2.55 -20.69 11.42
C GLU A 79 2.84 -22.16 11.09
N ALA A 80 3.75 -22.76 11.86
CA ALA A 80 4.10 -24.16 11.79
C ALA A 80 3.39 -24.93 12.91
N LYS A 81 2.96 -26.16 12.64
CA LYS A 81 2.24 -27.04 13.57
C LYS A 81 2.86 -28.44 13.58
N ASP A 82 2.58 -29.18 14.65
CA ASP A 82 3.05 -30.55 14.77
C ASP A 82 2.34 -31.44 13.75
N THR A 83 3.10 -32.34 13.14
CA THR A 83 2.62 -33.39 12.22
C THR A 83 1.52 -34.27 12.81
N LYS A 84 1.44 -34.39 14.14
CA LYS A 84 0.46 -35.21 14.86
C LYS A 84 -0.86 -34.50 15.12
N ASP A 85 -0.91 -33.19 14.95
CA ASP A 85 -2.11 -32.40 15.19
C ASP A 85 -3.00 -32.40 13.93
N ASP A 86 -4.32 -32.38 14.15
CA ASP A 86 -5.26 -32.04 13.09
C ASP A 86 -5.07 -30.56 12.74
N LEU A 87 -4.61 -30.31 11.51
CA LEU A 87 -4.27 -28.97 11.05
C LEU A 87 -5.49 -28.05 11.04
N ASP A 88 -6.69 -28.57 10.76
CA ASP A 88 -7.91 -27.79 10.70
C ASP A 88 -8.36 -27.35 12.10
N ASP A 89 -8.23 -28.23 13.09
CA ASP A 89 -8.47 -27.90 14.51
C ASP A 89 -7.49 -26.84 15.01
N GLU A 90 -6.21 -26.94 14.65
CA GLU A 90 -5.19 -25.96 15.03
C GLU A 90 -5.41 -24.61 14.36
N ILE A 91 -5.80 -24.59 13.08
CA ILE A 91 -6.22 -23.38 12.37
C ILE A 91 -7.39 -22.75 13.14
N ALA A 92 -8.46 -23.49 13.42
CA ALA A 92 -9.63 -22.97 14.13
C ALA A 92 -9.27 -22.38 15.53
N LYS A 93 -8.42 -23.08 16.29
CA LYS A 93 -7.91 -22.60 17.60
C LYS A 93 -7.10 -21.31 17.45
N LYS A 94 -6.25 -21.19 16.43
CA LYS A 94 -5.44 -19.97 16.20
C LYS A 94 -6.31 -18.80 15.76
N LEU A 95 -7.24 -19.03 14.83
CA LEU A 95 -8.16 -17.98 14.35
C LEU A 95 -9.05 -17.44 15.48
N SER A 96 -9.56 -18.31 16.34
CA SER A 96 -10.36 -17.91 17.52
C SER A 96 -9.56 -17.11 18.57
N ARG A 97 -8.24 -17.32 18.65
CA ARG A 97 -7.33 -16.51 19.50
C ARG A 97 -6.98 -15.14 18.90
N GLY A 98 -7.49 -14.83 17.70
CA GLY A 98 -7.28 -13.54 17.03
C GLY A 98 -6.02 -13.47 16.17
N TYR A 99 -5.47 -14.61 15.73
CA TYR A 99 -4.41 -14.61 14.73
C TYR A 99 -4.87 -13.92 13.43
N PRO A 100 -3.93 -13.35 12.64
CA PRO A 100 -4.25 -12.72 11.36
C PRO A 100 -4.99 -13.67 10.41
N GLN A 101 -5.93 -13.13 9.62
CA GLN A 101 -6.79 -13.92 8.72
C GLN A 101 -6.77 -13.44 7.26
N ASP A 102 -5.99 -12.41 6.97
CA ASP A 102 -6.00 -11.77 5.64
C ASP A 102 -4.96 -12.38 4.70
N ASN A 103 -3.83 -12.85 5.21
CA ASN A 103 -2.82 -13.59 4.44
C ASN A 103 -1.90 -14.38 5.38
N ILE A 104 -2.20 -15.65 5.62
CA ILE A 104 -1.41 -16.51 6.53
C ILE A 104 -1.29 -17.94 5.99
N ILE A 105 -0.09 -18.50 6.06
CA ILE A 105 0.18 -19.91 5.78
C ILE A 105 0.21 -20.69 7.10
N PHE A 106 -0.58 -21.75 7.18
CA PHE A 106 -0.47 -22.79 8.20
C PHE A 106 0.11 -24.06 7.59
N GLU A 107 1.03 -24.72 8.27
CA GLU A 107 1.61 -25.97 7.77
C GLU A 107 1.96 -26.96 8.89
N ASN A 108 1.95 -28.26 8.58
CA ASN A 108 2.30 -29.35 9.50
C ASN A 108 3.35 -30.32 8.92
N SER A 109 4.26 -29.81 8.09
CA SER A 109 5.29 -30.55 7.33
C SER A 109 4.76 -31.52 6.26
N HIS A 110 3.47 -31.86 6.27
CA HIS A 110 2.83 -32.70 5.25
C HIS A 110 1.99 -31.87 4.29
N GLU A 111 1.23 -30.91 4.83
CA GLU A 111 0.33 -30.05 4.08
C GLU A 111 0.55 -28.59 4.47
N ALA A 112 0.21 -27.70 3.55
CA ALA A 112 0.18 -26.27 3.74
C ALA A 112 -1.18 -25.72 3.31
N VAL A 113 -1.72 -24.83 4.13
CA VAL A 113 -3.02 -24.17 3.96
C VAL A 113 -2.80 -22.67 3.96
N LEU A 114 -3.27 -22.02 2.91
CA LEU A 114 -3.26 -20.57 2.77
C LEU A 114 -4.64 -20.03 3.10
N ILE A 115 -4.71 -19.21 4.15
CA ILE A 115 -5.90 -18.44 4.50
C ILE A 115 -5.73 -17.01 3.98
N GLN A 116 -6.68 -16.55 3.18
CA GLN A 116 -6.76 -15.17 2.71
C GLN A 116 -8.20 -14.67 2.86
N HIS A 117 -8.37 -13.39 3.19
CA HIS A 117 -9.71 -12.79 3.37
C HIS A 117 -10.65 -13.63 4.28
N ARG A 118 -10.11 -14.23 5.35
CA ARG A 118 -10.83 -15.09 6.31
C ARG A 118 -11.38 -16.39 5.73
N GLN A 119 -10.88 -16.81 4.57
CA GLN A 119 -11.27 -18.04 3.89
C GLN A 119 -10.05 -18.85 3.51
N GLU A 120 -10.21 -20.17 3.41
CA GLU A 120 -9.20 -21.03 2.80
C GLU A 120 -9.11 -20.74 1.30
N ALA A 121 -8.01 -20.12 0.88
CA ALA A 121 -7.77 -19.77 -0.50
C ALA A 121 -7.14 -20.94 -1.27
N PHE A 122 -6.27 -21.71 -0.61
CA PHE A 122 -5.59 -22.83 -1.24
C PHE A 122 -5.04 -23.82 -0.21
N ARG A 123 -4.99 -25.10 -0.57
CA ARG A 123 -4.37 -26.18 0.22
C ARG A 123 -3.58 -27.11 -0.69
N CYS A 124 -2.40 -27.52 -0.24
CA CYS A 124 -1.59 -28.48 -0.97
C CYS A 124 -0.70 -29.31 -0.05
N LYS A 125 -0.18 -30.42 -0.59
CA LYS A 125 0.86 -31.21 0.08
C LYS A 125 2.21 -30.50 -0.07
N MET A 126 3.03 -30.51 0.98
CA MET A 126 4.38 -29.96 0.99
C MET A 126 5.31 -30.64 -0.03
N ALA A 127 5.04 -31.92 -0.35
CA ALA A 127 5.79 -32.68 -1.33
C ALA A 127 5.40 -32.38 -2.80
N ASP A 128 4.31 -31.64 -3.03
CA ASP A 128 3.83 -31.30 -4.36
C ASP A 128 4.44 -29.97 -4.83
N THR A 129 5.46 -30.04 -5.68
CA THR A 129 6.19 -28.88 -6.20
C THR A 129 5.30 -27.86 -6.87
N GLU A 130 4.39 -28.32 -7.72
CA GLU A 130 3.59 -27.44 -8.58
C GLU A 130 2.57 -26.68 -7.74
N ASN A 131 1.88 -27.40 -6.86
CA ASN A 131 0.89 -26.79 -5.99
C ASN A 131 1.52 -25.94 -4.89
N LEU A 132 2.68 -26.33 -4.35
CA LEU A 132 3.40 -25.50 -3.38
C LEU A 132 3.90 -24.19 -4.01
N LEU A 133 4.40 -24.25 -5.25
CA LEU A 133 4.76 -23.05 -6.00
C LEU A 133 3.55 -22.13 -6.20
N LYS A 134 2.39 -22.70 -6.55
CA LYS A 134 1.14 -21.95 -6.70
C LYS A 134 0.72 -21.29 -5.39
N LEU A 135 0.78 -22.02 -4.27
CA LEU A 135 0.47 -21.49 -2.93
C LEU A 135 1.35 -20.29 -2.61
N LEU A 136 2.67 -20.42 -2.78
CA LEU A 136 3.60 -19.34 -2.48
C LEU A 136 3.33 -18.13 -3.39
N ASN A 137 3.06 -18.34 -4.69
CA ASN A 137 2.76 -17.24 -5.62
C ASN A 137 1.51 -16.48 -5.17
N LEU A 138 0.47 -17.16 -4.70
CA LEU A 138 -0.72 -16.53 -4.13
C LEU A 138 -0.42 -15.76 -2.84
N PHE A 139 0.46 -16.30 -1.98
CA PHE A 139 0.83 -15.68 -0.71
C PHE A 139 1.68 -14.41 -0.88
N PHE A 140 2.73 -14.46 -1.71
CA PHE A 140 3.61 -13.31 -1.93
C PHE A 140 3.10 -12.32 -2.97
N GLY A 141 2.22 -12.76 -3.87
CA GLY A 141 1.46 -11.89 -4.77
C GLY A 141 0.20 -11.31 -4.11
N TYR A 142 -0.01 -11.56 -2.82
CA TYR A 142 -1.17 -11.06 -2.10
C TYR A 142 -1.18 -9.53 -2.09
N GLU A 143 -2.27 -8.98 -2.58
CA GLU A 143 -2.60 -7.57 -2.47
C GLU A 143 -4.01 -7.48 -1.92
N ARG A 144 -4.21 -6.66 -0.89
CA ARG A 144 -5.55 -6.42 -0.37
C ARG A 144 -6.41 -5.81 -1.46
N GLN A 145 -7.65 -6.26 -1.60
CA GLN A 145 -8.54 -5.80 -2.65
C GLN A 145 -8.67 -4.26 -2.67
N GLU A 146 -8.69 -3.62 -1.50
CA GLU A 146 -8.77 -2.17 -1.37
C GLU A 146 -7.51 -1.46 -1.91
N ILE A 147 -6.34 -2.09 -1.79
CA ILE A 147 -5.07 -1.58 -2.35
C ILE A 147 -5.07 -1.75 -3.88
N ALA A 148 -5.54 -2.90 -4.38
CA ALA A 148 -5.65 -3.16 -5.81
C ALA A 148 -6.64 -2.19 -6.49
N GLU A 149 -7.81 -1.98 -5.87
CA GLU A 149 -8.82 -1.03 -6.33
C GLU A 149 -8.30 0.41 -6.29
N PHE A 150 -7.57 0.78 -5.23
CA PHE A 150 -6.88 2.06 -5.17
C PHE A 150 -5.89 2.25 -6.32
N ARG A 151 -4.98 1.29 -6.56
CA ARG A 151 -3.99 1.39 -7.63
C ARG A 151 -4.66 1.53 -8.99
N LYS A 152 -5.74 0.79 -9.23
CA LYS A 152 -6.54 0.92 -10.44
C LYS A 152 -7.14 2.32 -10.59
N ALA A 153 -7.65 2.90 -9.50
CA ALA A 153 -8.16 4.26 -9.51
C ALA A 153 -7.06 5.29 -9.79
N VAL A 154 -5.85 5.10 -9.22
CA VAL A 154 -4.69 5.94 -9.49
C VAL A 154 -4.23 5.85 -10.95
N GLU A 155 -4.18 4.66 -11.52
CA GLU A 155 -3.79 4.49 -12.93
C GLU A 155 -4.79 5.13 -13.89
N LEU A 156 -6.10 5.03 -13.59
CA LEU A 156 -7.12 5.74 -14.35
C LEU A 156 -6.94 7.26 -14.21
N PHE A 157 -6.72 7.75 -12.98
CA PHE A 157 -6.46 9.17 -12.74
C PHE A 157 -5.21 9.67 -13.49
N LYS A 158 -4.11 8.90 -13.51
CA LYS A 158 -2.89 9.24 -14.27
C LYS A 158 -3.16 9.36 -15.76
N ALA A 159 -4.00 8.48 -16.32
CA ALA A 159 -4.37 8.53 -17.74
C ALA A 159 -5.18 9.79 -18.08
N ASP A 160 -6.05 10.23 -17.16
CA ASP A 160 -6.91 11.41 -17.35
C ASP A 160 -6.26 12.72 -16.89
N LEU A 161 -5.14 12.66 -16.16
CA LEU A 161 -4.42 13.81 -15.62
C LEU A 161 -4.05 14.86 -16.68
N PRO A 162 -3.58 14.52 -17.90
CA PRO A 162 -3.29 15.52 -18.92
C PRO A 162 -4.52 16.37 -19.27
N HIS A 163 -5.69 15.75 -19.43
CA HIS A 163 -6.92 16.47 -19.74
C HIS A 163 -7.39 17.36 -18.60
N VAL A 164 -7.22 16.90 -17.35
CA VAL A 164 -7.51 17.70 -16.15
C VAL A 164 -6.58 18.92 -16.07
N LEU A 165 -5.29 18.72 -16.33
CA LEU A 165 -4.30 19.79 -16.33
C LEU A 165 -4.59 20.84 -17.41
N ASP A 166 -4.94 20.41 -18.62
CA ASP A 166 -5.29 21.33 -19.71
C ASP A 166 -6.54 22.16 -19.36
N ALA A 167 -7.59 21.51 -18.84
CA ALA A 167 -8.80 22.22 -18.41
C ALA A 167 -8.54 23.22 -17.26
N LEU A 168 -7.66 22.87 -16.31
CA LEU A 168 -7.25 23.77 -15.23
C LEU A 168 -6.45 24.96 -15.77
N ARG A 169 -5.50 24.72 -16.69
CA ARG A 169 -4.71 25.78 -17.34
C ARG A 169 -5.60 26.75 -18.08
N ASP A 170 -6.58 26.26 -18.84
CA ASP A 170 -7.52 27.10 -19.58
C ASP A 170 -8.37 27.95 -18.63
N LYS A 171 -8.91 27.36 -17.56
CA LYS A 171 -9.66 28.12 -16.55
C LYS A 171 -8.81 29.17 -15.84
N ILE A 172 -7.54 28.90 -15.56
CA ILE A 172 -6.62 29.88 -14.98
C ILE A 172 -6.32 31.00 -15.98
N ASN A 173 -6.11 30.67 -17.26
CA ASN A 173 -5.97 31.67 -18.32
C ASN A 173 -7.19 32.61 -18.37
N ASP A 174 -8.39 32.05 -18.33
CA ASP A 174 -9.62 32.83 -18.32
C ASP A 174 -9.72 33.71 -17.07
N ALA A 175 -9.33 33.20 -15.89
CA ALA A 175 -9.30 33.98 -14.66
C ALA A 175 -8.30 35.15 -14.75
N TYR A 176 -7.13 34.94 -15.35
CA TYR A 176 -6.18 36.02 -15.63
C TYR A 176 -6.74 37.07 -16.58
N GLN A 177 -7.69 36.76 -17.46
CA GLN A 177 -8.29 37.75 -18.36
C GLN A 177 -9.54 38.43 -17.79
N ALA A 178 -10.36 37.68 -17.05
CA ALA A 178 -11.71 38.10 -16.68
C ALA A 178 -11.89 38.46 -15.19
N ASN A 179 -10.95 38.09 -14.31
CA ASN A 179 -11.09 38.27 -12.86
C ASN A 179 -9.99 39.19 -12.29
N ALA A 180 -10.35 40.46 -12.05
CA ALA A 180 -9.43 41.47 -11.51
C ALA A 180 -8.97 41.17 -10.07
N GLU A 181 -9.81 40.52 -9.26
CA GLU A 181 -9.43 40.09 -7.91
C GLU A 181 -8.35 39.01 -7.97
N PHE A 182 -8.54 38.01 -8.85
CA PHE A 182 -7.53 36.98 -9.09
C PHE A 182 -6.21 37.55 -9.62
N GLN A 183 -6.24 38.49 -10.57
CA GLN A 183 -5.02 39.15 -11.06
C GLN A 183 -4.24 39.86 -9.93
N THR A 184 -4.98 40.53 -9.02
CA THR A 184 -4.40 41.25 -7.89
C THR A 184 -3.70 40.30 -6.94
N GLU A 185 -4.40 39.22 -6.54
CA GLU A 185 -3.82 38.20 -5.66
C GLU A 185 -2.68 37.42 -6.34
N ALA A 186 -2.75 37.18 -7.66
CA ALA A 186 -1.69 36.52 -8.41
C ALA A 186 -0.41 37.36 -8.47
N THR A 187 -0.54 38.68 -8.64
CA THR A 187 0.58 39.62 -8.64
C THR A 187 1.23 39.66 -7.26
N ARG A 188 0.41 39.79 -6.21
CA ARG A 188 0.86 39.75 -4.81
C ARG A 188 1.60 38.46 -4.48
N PHE A 189 1.04 37.33 -4.91
CA PHE A 189 1.69 36.03 -4.72
C PHE A 189 3.03 35.97 -5.45
N LEU A 190 3.09 36.39 -6.72
CA LEU A 190 4.34 36.41 -7.50
C LEU A 190 5.44 37.23 -6.81
N GLU A 191 5.11 38.43 -6.32
CA GLU A 191 6.05 39.27 -5.57
C GLU A 191 6.57 38.53 -4.33
N HIS A 192 5.66 37.92 -3.56
CA HIS A 192 6.02 37.20 -2.36
C HIS A 192 6.94 36.00 -2.63
N VAL A 193 6.66 35.19 -3.66
CA VAL A 193 7.49 34.01 -3.99
C VAL A 193 8.84 34.44 -4.59
N LYS A 194 8.90 35.56 -5.31
CA LYS A 194 10.18 36.14 -5.76
C LYS A 194 11.08 36.56 -4.61
N GLU A 195 10.50 37.17 -3.58
CA GLU A 195 11.23 37.61 -2.38
C GLU A 195 11.68 36.44 -1.51
N THR A 196 10.84 35.40 -1.39
CA THR A 196 11.04 34.31 -0.42
C THR A 196 11.71 33.07 -1.00
N VAL A 197 11.59 32.82 -2.31
CA VAL A 197 12.07 31.60 -2.96
C VAL A 197 13.10 31.90 -4.04
N ASN A 198 12.69 32.56 -5.13
CA ASN A 198 13.56 32.81 -6.28
C ASN A 198 13.09 34.01 -7.14
N PRO A 199 13.91 35.05 -7.33
CA PRO A 199 13.54 36.23 -8.12
C PRO A 199 13.31 35.95 -9.61
N THR A 200 13.76 34.81 -10.15
CA THR A 200 13.58 34.48 -11.58
C THR A 200 12.20 33.96 -11.93
N LEU A 201 11.32 33.75 -10.94
CA LEU A 201 9.98 33.23 -11.17
C LEU A 201 9.13 34.20 -12.00
N ALA A 202 8.21 33.66 -12.78
CA ALA A 202 7.30 34.37 -13.65
C ALA A 202 5.85 33.98 -13.37
N GLU A 203 4.91 34.66 -14.02
CA GLU A 203 3.47 34.36 -13.92
C GLU A 203 3.15 32.90 -14.31
N ALA A 204 3.88 32.36 -15.30
CA ALA A 204 3.74 30.97 -15.69
C ALA A 204 4.07 30.00 -14.53
N ASP A 205 5.03 30.34 -13.68
CA ASP A 205 5.37 29.52 -12.51
C ASP A 205 4.27 29.60 -11.45
N VAL A 206 3.67 30.78 -11.23
CA VAL A 206 2.52 30.94 -10.32
C VAL A 206 1.34 30.08 -10.73
N ARG A 207 1.07 29.99 -12.04
CA ARG A 207 0.04 29.10 -12.59
C ARG A 207 0.33 27.64 -12.28
N GLU A 208 1.54 27.17 -12.56
CA GLU A 208 1.89 25.77 -12.30
C GLU A 208 1.90 25.46 -10.79
N MET A 209 2.33 26.40 -9.95
CA MET A 209 2.26 26.28 -8.48
C MET A 209 0.81 26.17 -7.99
N LEU A 210 -0.11 26.97 -8.53
CA LEU A 210 -1.53 26.90 -8.19
C LEU A 210 -2.14 25.55 -8.61
N ILE A 211 -1.84 25.07 -9.82
CA ILE A 211 -2.31 23.76 -10.32
C ILE A 211 -1.79 22.63 -9.42
N GLN A 212 -0.50 22.64 -9.10
CA GLN A 212 0.10 21.64 -8.21
C GLN A 212 -0.56 21.66 -6.84
N HIS A 213 -0.83 22.84 -6.28
CA HIS A 213 -1.51 22.97 -5.00
C HIS A 213 -2.92 22.38 -5.02
N ILE A 214 -3.75 22.76 -6.00
CA ILE A 214 -5.13 22.24 -6.16
C ILE A 214 -5.13 20.71 -6.23
N LEU A 215 -4.20 20.12 -7.00
CA LEU A 215 -4.14 18.66 -7.17
C LEU A 215 -3.61 17.94 -5.94
N THR A 216 -2.57 18.49 -5.29
CA THR A 216 -1.90 17.83 -4.17
C THR A 216 -2.67 18.00 -2.87
N GLU A 217 -3.28 19.16 -2.62
CA GLU A 217 -4.02 19.41 -1.38
C GLU A 217 -5.18 18.42 -1.22
N GLU A 218 -6.02 18.26 -2.24
CA GLU A 218 -7.15 17.34 -2.20
C GLU A 218 -6.68 15.90 -1.96
N ILE A 219 -5.56 15.48 -2.58
CA ILE A 219 -4.96 14.16 -2.33
C ILE A 219 -4.45 14.07 -0.88
N PHE A 220 -3.70 15.05 -0.39
CA PHE A 220 -3.12 15.01 0.96
C PHE A 220 -4.18 15.05 2.07
N ALA A 221 -5.13 15.98 1.98
CA ALA A 221 -6.20 16.13 2.94
C ALA A 221 -7.05 14.87 3.08
N HIS A 222 -7.31 14.18 1.96
CA HIS A 222 -8.19 13.02 1.93
C HIS A 222 -7.50 11.68 2.10
N VAL A 223 -6.26 11.54 1.63
CA VAL A 223 -5.50 10.30 1.77
C VAL A 223 -4.87 10.21 3.14
N PHE A 224 -4.24 11.27 3.63
CA PHE A 224 -3.46 11.23 4.87
C PHE A 224 -4.25 11.69 6.10
N ASN A 225 -5.45 12.26 5.92
CA ASN A 225 -6.27 12.82 7.00
C ASN A 225 -5.49 13.88 7.83
N GLU A 226 -4.46 14.47 7.20
CA GLU A 226 -3.59 15.52 7.74
C GLU A 226 -3.96 16.84 7.04
N SER A 227 -5.13 17.38 7.37
CA SER A 227 -5.62 18.65 6.80
C SER A 227 -4.81 19.88 7.24
N ASP A 228 -3.87 19.72 8.17
CA ASP A 228 -3.18 20.84 8.83
C ASP A 228 -1.73 21.05 8.36
N PHE A 229 -1.20 20.22 7.45
CA PHE A 229 0.23 20.27 7.07
C PHE A 229 0.64 21.57 6.35
N HIS A 230 -0.33 22.40 5.92
CA HIS A 230 -0.06 23.62 5.14
C HIS A 230 -0.37 24.93 5.88
N ARG A 231 -0.95 24.90 7.09
CA ARG A 231 -1.42 26.14 7.76
C ARG A 231 -0.31 26.99 8.37
N GLU A 232 0.89 26.45 8.56
CA GLU A 232 2.02 27.17 9.17
C GLU A 232 3.02 27.76 8.16
N ASN A 233 2.90 27.44 6.87
CA ASN A 233 3.79 28.00 5.83
C ASN A 233 3.22 29.32 5.27
N ASN A 234 3.99 30.41 5.35
CA ASN A 234 3.57 31.72 4.82
C ASN A 234 3.29 31.70 3.31
N ILE A 235 4.02 30.87 2.54
CA ILE A 235 3.77 30.69 1.11
C ILE A 235 2.42 30.00 0.90
N ALA A 236 2.10 28.99 1.69
CA ALA A 236 0.81 28.29 1.59
C ALA A 236 -0.36 29.23 1.91
N LYS A 237 -0.23 30.11 2.92
CA LYS A 237 -1.28 31.10 3.24
C LYS A 237 -1.58 32.05 2.08
N GLU A 238 -0.56 32.55 1.40
CA GLU A 238 -0.78 33.41 0.23
C GLU A 238 -1.31 32.60 -0.96
N LEU A 239 -0.89 31.34 -1.11
CA LEU A 239 -1.42 30.44 -2.13
C LEU A 239 -2.90 30.10 -1.92
N TYR A 240 -3.35 29.94 -0.67
CA TYR A 240 -4.77 29.78 -0.32
C TYR A 240 -5.61 31.01 -0.66
N LYS A 241 -5.06 32.23 -0.53
CA LYS A 241 -5.76 33.46 -0.94
C LYS A 241 -5.92 33.49 -2.46
N LEU A 242 -4.86 33.14 -3.19
CA LEU A 242 -4.88 33.04 -4.64
C LEU A 242 -5.89 31.97 -5.11
N GLU A 243 -5.90 30.81 -4.46
CA GLU A 243 -6.83 29.72 -4.71
C GLU A 243 -8.28 30.14 -4.42
N GLY A 244 -8.52 30.88 -3.33
CA GLY A 244 -9.82 31.45 -2.99
C GLY A 244 -10.34 32.46 -4.03
N ALA A 245 -9.47 33.30 -4.58
CA ALA A 245 -9.81 34.24 -5.65
C ALA A 245 -10.07 33.54 -7.00
N PHE A 246 -9.42 32.39 -7.22
CA PHE A 246 -9.62 31.54 -8.41
C PHE A 246 -10.95 30.77 -8.35
N PHE A 247 -11.20 30.10 -7.23
CA PHE A 247 -12.37 29.25 -7.03
C PHE A 247 -13.61 30.06 -6.65
N THR A 248 -14.18 30.74 -7.64
CA THR A 248 -15.58 31.16 -7.55
C THR A 248 -16.49 29.92 -7.46
N GLY A 249 -17.61 29.99 -6.71
CA GLY A 249 -18.40 28.80 -6.37
C GLY A 249 -18.85 27.93 -7.56
N ALA A 250 -18.99 28.50 -8.76
CA ALA A 250 -19.27 27.76 -9.99
C ALA A 250 -18.03 27.00 -10.53
N VAL A 251 -16.88 27.66 -10.60
CA VAL A 251 -15.61 27.07 -11.07
C VAL A 251 -15.17 25.95 -10.13
N LYS A 252 -15.28 26.16 -8.80
CA LYS A 252 -14.96 25.12 -7.81
C LYS A 252 -15.84 23.89 -7.99
N LYS A 253 -17.15 24.10 -8.14
CA LYS A 253 -18.11 23.00 -8.26
C LYS A 253 -17.93 22.20 -9.55
N GLU A 254 -17.59 22.84 -10.66
CA GLU A 254 -17.39 22.18 -11.95
C GLU A 254 -16.06 21.41 -11.99
N THR A 255 -14.97 22.03 -11.55
CA THR A 255 -13.64 21.41 -11.47
C THR A 255 -13.63 20.24 -10.48
N LEU A 256 -14.20 20.42 -9.27
CA LEU A 256 -14.31 19.34 -8.30
C LEU A 256 -15.22 18.23 -8.80
N LYS A 257 -16.32 18.52 -9.50
CA LYS A 257 -17.22 17.47 -10.01
C LYS A 257 -16.54 16.56 -11.03
N THR A 258 -15.63 17.08 -11.83
CA THR A 258 -14.83 16.27 -12.77
C THR A 258 -13.81 15.40 -12.04
N LEU A 259 -13.25 15.89 -10.93
CA LEU A 259 -12.25 15.16 -10.13
C LEU A 259 -12.87 14.24 -9.07
N GLU A 260 -14.13 14.47 -8.71
CA GLU A 260 -14.84 13.79 -7.63
C GLU A 260 -14.88 12.27 -7.77
N PRO A 261 -15.06 11.65 -8.96
CA PRO A 261 -15.02 10.20 -9.08
C PRO A 261 -13.67 9.60 -8.67
N TYR A 262 -12.57 10.28 -9.01
CA TYR A 262 -11.21 9.86 -8.69
C TYR A 262 -10.92 10.07 -7.20
N TYR A 263 -11.27 11.24 -6.67
CA TYR A 263 -11.12 11.53 -5.25
C TYR A 263 -12.01 10.65 -4.38
N ALA A 264 -13.22 10.30 -4.82
CA ALA A 264 -14.09 9.36 -4.12
C ALA A 264 -13.49 7.95 -4.07
N ALA A 265 -12.94 7.45 -5.18
CA ALA A 265 -12.27 6.16 -5.20
C ALA A 265 -10.99 6.15 -4.33
N ILE A 266 -10.20 7.22 -4.38
CA ILE A 266 -9.01 7.40 -3.55
C ILE A 266 -9.38 7.48 -2.06
N ARG A 267 -10.40 8.28 -1.70
CA ARG A 267 -10.94 8.42 -0.34
C ARG A 267 -11.46 7.11 0.22
N ALA A 268 -12.32 6.42 -0.54
CA ALA A 268 -12.95 5.18 -0.10
C ALA A 268 -11.90 4.13 0.27
N ASN A 269 -10.84 4.01 -0.54
CA ASN A 269 -9.77 3.05 -0.28
C ASN A 269 -8.79 3.53 0.80
N ALA A 270 -8.45 4.82 0.85
CA ALA A 270 -7.59 5.39 1.89
C ALA A 270 -8.21 5.35 3.29
N ALA A 271 -9.55 5.35 3.39
CA ALA A 271 -10.26 5.16 4.66
C ALA A 271 -10.19 3.72 5.19
N GLN A 272 -10.03 2.72 4.30
CA GLN A 272 -9.87 1.31 4.68
C GLN A 272 -8.44 0.98 5.10
N ILE A 273 -7.47 1.82 4.72
CA ILE A 273 -6.06 1.68 5.10
C ILE A 273 -5.82 2.52 6.35
N SER A 274 -5.99 1.92 7.53
CA SER A 274 -5.97 2.63 8.81
C SER A 274 -4.58 3.02 9.32
N ASN A 275 -3.50 2.43 8.79
CA ASN A 275 -2.14 2.66 9.28
C ASN A 275 -1.34 3.62 8.38
N HIS A 276 -0.76 4.66 8.97
CA HIS A 276 0.05 5.68 8.28
C HIS A 276 1.24 5.10 7.47
N PRO A 277 2.00 4.09 7.96
CA PRO A 277 3.04 3.44 7.17
C PRO A 277 2.51 2.75 5.90
N ASP A 278 1.33 2.12 5.99
CA ASP A 278 0.67 1.46 4.85
C ASP A 278 0.25 2.49 3.79
N LYS A 279 -0.16 3.68 4.24
CA LYS A 279 -0.49 4.81 3.35
C LYS A 279 0.76 5.31 2.63
N GLN A 280 1.85 5.56 3.35
CA GLN A 280 3.08 6.10 2.76
C GLN A 280 3.70 5.14 1.74
N LEU A 281 3.69 3.83 1.99
CA LEU A 281 4.26 2.84 1.08
C LEU A 281 3.43 2.64 -0.20
N ASN A 282 2.09 2.65 -0.08
CA ASN A 282 1.19 2.36 -1.19
C ASN A 282 0.78 3.60 -2.00
N PHE A 283 0.88 4.80 -1.42
CA PHE A 283 0.40 6.03 -2.03
C PHE A 283 1.51 6.98 -2.49
N CYS A 284 2.74 6.87 -1.97
CA CYS A 284 3.86 7.74 -2.32
C CYS A 284 4.89 7.12 -3.27
N LYS A 285 4.59 5.98 -3.90
CA LYS A 285 5.44 5.32 -4.92
C LYS A 285 4.91 5.57 -6.33
#